data_AF-A0A354IS83-F1
#
_entry.id   AF-A0A354IS83-F1
#
_cell.length_a   1.000
_cell.length_b   1.000
_cell.length_c   1.000
_cell.angle_alpha   90.00
_cell.angle_beta   90.00
_cell.angle_gamma   90.00
#
_symmetry.space_group_name_H-M   'P 1'
#
loop_
_entity.id
_entity.type
_entity.pdbx_description
1 polymer ?
#
loop_
_entity_poly.entity_id
_entity_poly.type
_entity_poly.pdbx_seq_one_letter_code
_entity_poly.pdbx_strand_id
1 'polypeptide(L)' 'QAQSNASVVDAYAALITSLESEGAVSRELEQLPTDAELQRRKAQGEGLTAPELAVVVANVKNRFKRILATLPLTDEP' A
#
# COMPACT_ATOMS: atom_id res chain seq x y z
N GLN A 1 11.40 -13.73 -4.03
CA GLN A 1 11.92 -13.69 -5.42
C GLN A 1 10.92 -13.02 -6.39
N ALA A 2 9.61 -12.89 -6.10
CA ALA A 2 8.67 -12.13 -6.96
C ALA A 2 8.52 -10.63 -6.60
N GLN A 3 8.76 -10.24 -5.34
CA GLN A 3 8.58 -8.86 -4.84
C GLN A 3 9.76 -7.91 -5.13
N SER A 4 10.91 -8.46 -5.54
CA SER A 4 12.13 -7.72 -5.90
C SER A 4 12.16 -7.30 -7.37
N ASN A 5 11.17 -7.72 -8.17
CA ASN A 5 11.08 -7.31 -9.58
C ASN A 5 10.82 -5.81 -9.66
N ALA A 6 11.60 -5.11 -10.48
CA ALA A 6 11.52 -3.66 -10.64
C ALA A 6 10.10 -3.15 -10.94
N SER A 7 9.35 -3.88 -11.79
CA SER A 7 7.95 -3.57 -12.12
C SER A 7 6.99 -3.74 -10.95
N VAL A 8 7.28 -4.69 -10.05
CA VAL A 8 6.48 -4.93 -8.83
C VAL A 8 6.74 -3.84 -7.80
N VAL A 9 7.99 -3.37 -7.67
CA VAL A 9 8.33 -2.24 -6.80
C VAL A 9 7.63 -0.97 -7.26
N ASP A 10 7.61 -0.70 -8.57
CA ASP A 10 6.88 0.45 -9.13
C ASP A 10 5.37 0.35 -8.87
N ALA A 11 4.79 -0.85 -9.01
CA ALA A 11 3.39 -1.07 -8.71
C ALA A 11 3.05 -0.81 -7.23
N TYR A 12 3.91 -1.24 -6.31
CA TYR A 12 3.72 -0.95 -4.89
C TYR A 12 3.89 0.54 -4.56
N ALA A 13 4.86 1.22 -5.18
CA ALA A 13 5.02 2.67 -5.01
C ALA A 13 3.75 3.41 -5.45
N ALA A 14 3.22 3.09 -6.63
CA ALA A 14 1.98 3.67 -7.14
C ALA A 14 0.76 3.37 -6.24
N LEU A 15 0.69 2.16 -5.69
CA LEU A 15 -0.36 1.77 -4.73
C LEU A 15 -0.29 2.59 -3.44
N ILE A 16 0.91 2.76 -2.87
CA ILE A 16 1.09 3.55 -1.64
C ILE A 16 0.67 5.00 -1.90
N THR A 17 1.13 5.61 -3.01
CA THR A 17 0.75 6.97 -3.40
C THR A 17 -0.77 7.12 -3.57
N SER A 18 -1.42 6.13 -4.18
CA SER A 18 -2.89 6.11 -4.31
C SER A 18 -3.58 6.10 -2.94
N LEU A 19 -3.17 5.19 -2.05
CA LEU A 19 -3.71 5.11 -0.69
C LEU A 19 -3.48 6.38 0.13
N GLU A 20 -2.34 7.05 -0.03
CA GLU A 20 -2.08 8.34 0.60
C GLU A 20 -2.99 9.45 0.09
N SER A 21 -3.18 9.53 -1.24
CA SER A 21 -4.06 10.55 -1.84
C SER A 21 -5.52 10.42 -1.40
N GLU A 22 -5.95 9.21 -1.05
CA GLU A 22 -7.27 8.93 -0.50
C GLU A 22 -7.34 9.13 1.02
N GLY A 23 -6.24 9.51 1.68
CA GLY A 23 -6.14 9.60 3.13
C GLY A 23 -6.28 8.24 3.84
N ALA A 24 -6.00 7.14 3.14
CA ALA A 24 -6.06 5.79 3.67
C ALA A 24 -4.75 5.35 4.35
N VAL A 25 -3.63 5.99 4.02
CA VAL A 25 -2.30 5.71 4.56
C VAL A 25 -1.60 7.01 4.90
N SER A 26 -0.77 6.99 5.94
CA SER A 26 0.26 7.99 6.19
C SER A 26 1.60 7.28 6.30
N ARG A 27 2.54 7.51 5.37
CA ARG A 27 3.84 6.81 5.35
C ARG A 27 4.65 7.03 6.63
N GLU A 28 4.59 8.23 7.21
CA GLU A 28 5.32 8.55 8.43
C GLU A 28 4.80 7.75 9.63
N LEU A 29 3.47 7.70 9.80
CA LEU A 29 2.85 6.96 10.90
C LEU A 29 3.04 5.45 10.75
N GLU A 30 2.98 4.97 9.51
CA GLU A 30 3.03 3.55 9.16
C GLU A 30 4.47 3.05 8.92
N GLN A 31 5.48 3.92 9.05
CA GLN A 31 6.90 3.66 8.80
C GLN A 31 7.18 3.06 7.42
N LEU A 32 6.42 3.50 6.41
CA LEU A 32 6.60 3.06 5.02
C LEU A 32 7.73 3.86 4.34
N PRO A 33 8.47 3.24 3.40
CA PRO A 33 9.56 3.91 2.71
C PRO A 33 9.06 5.05 1.82
N THR A 34 9.90 6.08 1.69
CA THR A 34 9.66 7.19 0.76
C THR A 34 9.89 6.76 -0.69
N ASP A 35 9.42 7.55 -1.64
CA ASP A 35 9.65 7.26 -3.07
C ASP A 35 11.14 7.22 -3.41
N ALA A 36 11.95 8.11 -2.81
CA ALA A 36 13.39 8.11 -2.98
C ALA A 36 14.04 6.81 -2.48
N GLU A 37 13.59 6.29 -1.33
CA GLU A 37 14.09 5.03 -0.78
C GLU A 37 13.65 3.84 -1.64
N LEU A 38 12.41 3.83 -2.13
CA LEU A 38 11.93 2.79 -3.05
C LEU A 38 12.73 2.77 -4.36
N GLN A 39 13.08 3.92 -4.93
CA GLN A 39 13.94 3.99 -6.12
C GLN A 39 15.36 3.50 -5.82
N ARG A 40 15.91 3.83 -4.66
CA ARG A 40 17.23 3.32 -4.22
C ARG A 40 17.23 1.80 -4.10
N ARG A 41 16.24 1.23 -3.41
CA ARG A 41 16.07 -0.23 -3.23
C ARG A 41 15.86 -0.93 -4.58
N LYS A 42 15.02 -0.36 -5.45
CA LYS A 42 14.81 -0.87 -6.82
C LYS A 42 16.12 -0.98 -7.60
N ALA A 43 16.99 0.04 -7.54
CA ALA A 43 18.29 0.01 -8.19
C ALA A 43 19.22 -1.10 -7.63
N GLN A 44 18.99 -1.52 -6.38
CA GLN A 44 19.69 -2.63 -5.72
C GLN A 44 19.01 -3.99 -5.95
N GLY A 45 17.91 -4.06 -6.69
CA GLY A 45 17.11 -5.27 -6.86
C GLY A 45 16.35 -5.68 -5.59
N GLU A 46 16.12 -4.73 -4.70
CA GLU A 46 15.37 -4.89 -3.46
C GLU A 46 13.97 -4.28 -3.60
N GLY A 47 13.02 -4.83 -2.86
CA GLY A 47 11.64 -4.35 -2.82
C GLY A 47 11.20 -3.96 -1.42
N LEU A 48 9.89 -3.98 -1.19
CA LEU A 48 9.34 -3.88 0.15
C LEU A 48 9.76 -5.10 0.99
N THR A 49 10.03 -4.84 2.26
CA THR A 49 10.20 -5.87 3.28
C THR A 49 8.84 -6.52 3.61
N ALA A 50 8.87 -7.69 4.26
CA ALA A 50 7.65 -8.37 4.67
C ALA A 50 6.77 -7.53 5.63
N PRO A 51 7.33 -6.83 6.64
CA PRO A 51 6.54 -5.92 7.49
C PRO A 51 5.90 -4.76 6.71
N GLU A 52 6.66 -4.09 5.85
CA GLU A 52 6.14 -2.97 5.04
C GLU A 52 5.00 -3.44 4.11
N LEU A 53 5.14 -4.61 3.49
CA LEU A 53 4.08 -5.18 2.67
C LEU A 53 2.83 -5.52 3.49
N ALA A 54 2.98 -6.06 4.69
CA ALA A 54 1.86 -6.38 5.56
C ALA A 54 1.02 -5.13 5.89
N VAL A 55 1.70 -4.00 6.14
CA VAL A 55 1.08 -2.69 6.39
C VAL A 55 0.32 -2.19 5.16
N VAL A 56 0.92 -2.25 3.97
CA VAL A 56 0.25 -1.86 2.71
C VAL A 56 -1.02 -2.71 2.50
N VAL A 57 -0.92 -4.03 2.66
CA VAL A 57 -2.07 -4.95 2.50
C VAL A 57 -3.15 -4.69 3.55
N ALA A 58 -2.79 -4.40 4.80
CA ALA A 58 -3.74 -4.03 5.84
C ALA A 58 -4.54 -2.78 5.46
N ASN A 59 -3.86 -1.76 4.95
CA ASN A 59 -4.50 -0.52 4.54
C ASN A 59 -5.40 -0.68 3.31
N VAL A 60 -5.01 -1.52 2.34
CA VAL A 60 -5.90 -1.91 1.22
C VAL A 60 -7.19 -2.57 1.74
N LYS A 61 -7.09 -3.50 2.70
CA LYS A 61 -8.27 -4.15 3.30
C LYS A 61 -9.15 -3.14 4.04
N ASN A 62 -8.55 -2.23 4.82
CA ASN A 62 -9.27 -1.19 5.54
C ASN A 62 -9.99 -0.22 4.60
N ARG A 63 -9.36 0.14 3.48
CA ARG A 63 -9.99 0.92 2.40
C ARG A 63 -11.23 0.23 1.88
N PHE A 64 -11.14 -1.04 1.47
CA PHE A 64 -12.31 -1.76 0.97
C PHE A 64 -13.39 -1.93 2.04
N LYS A 65 -13.00 -2.19 3.30
CA LYS A 65 -13.94 -2.24 4.42
C LYS A 65 -14.73 -0.93 4.54
N ARG A 66 -14.07 0.23 4.44
CA ARG A 66 -14.75 1.55 4.47
C ARG A 66 -15.70 1.73 3.29
N ILE A 67 -15.28 1.38 2.08
CA ILE A 67 -16.14 1.44 0.88
C ILE A 67 -17.39 0.57 1.08
N LEU A 68 -17.20 -0.69 1.48
CA LEU A 68 -18.30 -1.63 1.69
C LEU A 68 -19.26 -1.17 2.80
N ALA A 69 -18.75 -0.55 3.86
CA ALA A 69 -19.57 -0.01 4.96
C ALA A 69 -20.48 1.17 4.53
N THR A 70 -20.21 1.80 3.39
CA THR A 70 -21.05 2.89 2.85
C THR A 70 -22.09 2.42 1.83
N LEU A 71 -22.04 1.15 1.42
CA LEU A 71 -23.01 0.61 0.46
C LEU A 71 -24.34 0.33 1.16
N PRO A 72 -25.49 0.60 0.53
CA PRO A 72 -26.82 0.33 1.06
C PRO A 72 -27.17 -1.17 0.93
N LEU A 73 -26.30 -2.04 1.44
CA LEU A 73 -26.44 -3.49 1.40
C LEU A 73 -26.96 -4.06 2.73
N THR A 74 -27.04 -3.25 3.79
CA THR A 74 -27.49 -3.64 5.13
C THR A 74 -28.74 -2.89 5.59
N ASP A 75 -29.61 -2.49 4.67
CA ASP A 75 -31.00 -2.19 5.04
C ASP A 75 -31.68 -3.53 5.36
N GLU A 76 -31.44 -4.05 6.57
CA GLU A 76 -32.28 -5.10 7.14
C GLU A 76 -33.69 -4.53 7.34
N PRO A 77 -34.77 -5.25 6.95
CA PRO A 77 -36.13 -4.88 7.31
C PRO A 77 -36.39 -4.95 8.82
#